data_AF-A0A2D9TEB0-F1
#
_entry.id   AF-A0A2D9TEB0-F1
#
_cell.length_a   1.000
_cell.length_b   1.000
_cell.length_c   1.000
_cell.angle_alpha   90.00
_cell.angle_beta   90.00
_cell.angle_gamma   90.00
#
_symmetry.space_group_name_H-M   'P 1'
#
loop_
_entity.id
_entity.type
_entity.pdbx_description
1 polymer ?
#
loop_
_entity_poly.entity_id
_entity_poly.type
_entity_poly.pdbx_seq_one_letter_code
_entity_poly.pdbx_strand_id
1 'polypeptide(L)'
;MLASTGVYGGLILSGTLPRAGDDPMLGWVLFGVAMVTAVMSFALPAFFRRNASKLSAEVREEVDPGGQSMFRDAAPTRRVAADPVAVRADHVARRYTPFILSLALSEVPAITGLVSWMSSPVPRAACLVLVALSTALILMRFPSVTRWRADAEQQIDAVIP
;
A
#
# COMPACT_ATOMS: atom_id res chain seq x y z
N MET A 1 -7.46 -4.34 -9.76
CA MET A 1 -7.60 -3.01 -9.13
C MET A 1 -7.33 -1.87 -10.11
N LEU A 2 -6.17 -1.77 -10.77
CA LEU A 2 -6.02 -0.75 -11.85
C LEU A 2 -6.97 -0.97 -13.04
N ALA A 3 -7.21 -2.23 -13.41
CA ALA A 3 -8.20 -2.55 -14.43
C ALA A 3 -9.63 -2.12 -14.03
N SER A 4 -10.01 -2.32 -12.76
CA SER A 4 -11.33 -1.93 -12.25
C SER A 4 -11.48 -0.41 -12.15
N THR A 5 -10.47 0.33 -11.68
CA THR A 5 -10.51 1.81 -11.74
C THR A 5 -10.62 2.33 -13.17
N GLY A 6 -9.97 1.67 -14.13
CA GLY A 6 -10.12 1.95 -15.56
C GLY A 6 -11.55 1.71 -16.06
N VAL A 7 -12.19 0.60 -15.65
CA VAL A 7 -13.60 0.32 -15.97
C VAL A 7 -14.53 1.38 -15.38
N TYR A 8 -14.34 1.78 -14.12
CA TYR A 8 -15.16 2.82 -13.49
C TYR A 8 -15.01 4.17 -14.20
N GLY A 9 -13.79 4.58 -14.53
CA GLY A 9 -13.52 5.78 -15.31
C GLY A 9 -14.17 5.73 -16.70
N GLY A 10 -14.06 4.59 -17.39
CA GLY A 10 -14.69 4.37 -18.69
C GLY A 10 -16.22 4.44 -18.65
N LEU A 11 -16.85 3.90 -17.60
CA LEU A 11 -18.29 3.98 -17.40
C LEU A 11 -18.76 5.43 -17.16
N ILE A 12 -18.02 6.20 -16.37
CA ILE A 12 -18.31 7.62 -16.13
C ILE A 12 -18.14 8.45 -17.41
N LEU A 13 -17.08 8.17 -18.19
CA LEU A 13 -16.78 8.89 -19.44
C LEU A 13 -17.78 8.58 -20.55
N SER A 14 -18.15 7.30 -20.70
CA SER A 14 -19.12 6.86 -21.72
C SER A 14 -20.53 7.38 -21.44
N GLY A 15 -20.88 7.64 -20.18
CA GLY A 15 -22.19 8.16 -19.80
C GLY A 15 -23.34 7.19 -20.07
N THR A 16 -23.04 5.90 -20.26
CA THR A 16 -24.02 4.85 -20.55
C THR A 16 -24.86 4.45 -19.34
N LEU A 17 -24.44 4.87 -18.15
CA LEU A 17 -25.15 4.58 -16.91
C LEU A 17 -26.30 5.58 -16.67
N PRO A 18 -27.50 5.09 -16.31
CA PRO A 18 -28.62 5.96 -15.97
C PRO A 18 -28.29 6.81 -14.74
N ARG A 19 -28.65 8.09 -14.80
CA ARG A 19 -28.57 9.02 -13.67
C ARG A 19 -29.94 9.10 -13.03
N ALA A 20 -30.05 8.64 -11.79
CA ALA A 20 -31.33 8.44 -11.12
C ALA A 20 -31.51 9.29 -9.86
N GLY A 21 -30.54 10.13 -9.51
CA GLY A 21 -30.58 10.87 -8.25
C GLY A 21 -30.30 12.36 -8.40
N ASP A 22 -31.19 13.15 -7.80
CA ASP A 22 -31.13 14.62 -7.76
C ASP A 22 -30.69 15.14 -6.38
N ASP A 23 -30.25 14.27 -5.48
CA ASP A 23 -29.82 14.66 -4.13
C ASP A 23 -28.34 15.08 -4.11
N PRO A 24 -28.03 16.39 -3.94
CA PRO A 24 -26.66 16.88 -3.83
C PRO A 24 -26.01 16.52 -2.49
N MET A 25 -26.80 16.28 -1.42
CA MET A 25 -26.30 15.92 -0.10
C MET A 25 -25.59 14.57 -0.15
N LEU A 26 -26.16 13.61 -0.89
CA LEU A 26 -25.57 12.29 -1.10
C LEU A 26 -24.16 12.39 -1.72
N GLY A 27 -23.96 13.28 -2.69
CA GLY A 27 -22.65 13.53 -3.30
C GLY A 27 -21.59 14.00 -2.28
N TRP A 28 -21.96 14.89 -1.36
CA TRP A 28 -21.07 15.36 -0.30
C TRP A 28 -20.75 14.28 0.73
N VAL A 29 -21.74 13.48 1.12
CA VAL A 29 -21.54 12.35 2.04
C VAL A 29 -20.56 11.34 1.42
N LEU A 30 -20.79 10.98 0.16
CA LEU A 30 -19.92 10.08 -0.59
C LEU A 30 -18.50 10.65 -0.73
N PHE A 31 -18.35 11.94 -1.01
CA PHE A 31 -17.03 12.59 -1.02
C PHE A 31 -16.34 12.49 0.35
N GLY A 32 -17.06 12.73 1.45
CA GLY A 32 -16.55 12.55 2.80
C GLY A 32 -16.07 11.12 3.07
N VAL A 33 -16.87 10.12 2.67
CA VAL A 33 -16.49 8.70 2.78
C VAL A 33 -15.23 8.40 1.96
N ALA A 34 -15.12 8.91 0.74
CA ALA A 34 -13.93 8.75 -0.09
C ALA A 34 -12.67 9.33 0.56
N MET A 35 -12.78 10.49 1.20
CA MET A 35 -11.66 11.11 1.92
C MET A 35 -11.25 10.32 3.17
N VAL A 36 -12.22 9.89 3.98
CA VAL A 36 -11.96 9.08 5.19
C VAL A 36 -11.31 7.74 4.80
N THR A 37 -11.83 7.07 3.76
CA THR A 37 -11.25 5.81 3.28
C THR A 37 -9.87 5.99 2.67
N ALA A 38 -9.61 7.09 1.96
CA ALA A 38 -8.28 7.44 1.49
C ALA A 38 -7.28 7.60 2.65
N VAL A 39 -7.65 8.28 3.74
CA VAL A 39 -6.81 8.39 4.94
C VAL A 39 -6.63 7.03 5.61
N MET A 40 -7.71 6.28 5.80
CA MET A 40 -7.67 4.94 6.40
C MET A 40 -6.82 3.96 5.60
N SER A 41 -6.74 4.11 4.27
CA SER A 41 -5.86 3.31 3.44
C SER A 41 -4.40 3.39 3.92
N PHE A 42 -3.96 4.52 4.51
CA PHE A 42 -2.62 4.68 5.08
C PHE A 42 -2.57 4.32 6.56
N ALA A 43 -3.55 4.77 7.34
CA ALA A 43 -3.56 4.59 8.78
C ALA A 43 -3.68 3.12 9.19
N LEU A 44 -4.58 2.37 8.56
CA LEU A 44 -4.87 0.98 8.92
C LEU A 44 -3.65 0.06 8.69
N PRO A 45 -3.00 0.08 7.52
CA PRO A 45 -1.78 -0.72 7.31
C PRO A 45 -0.61 -0.27 8.20
N ALA A 46 -0.51 1.02 8.51
CA ALA A 46 0.50 1.51 9.45
C ALA A 46 0.28 0.98 10.87
N PHE A 47 -0.98 0.94 11.34
CA PHE A 47 -1.36 0.36 12.62
C PHE A 47 -1.03 -1.14 12.69
N PHE A 48 -1.42 -1.92 11.67
CA PHE A 48 -1.09 -3.35 11.62
C PHE A 48 0.41 -3.60 11.58
N ARG A 49 1.19 -2.80 10.83
CA ARG A 49 2.66 -2.93 10.81
C ARG A 49 3.30 -2.59 12.15
N ARG A 50 2.78 -1.60 12.88
CA ARG A 50 3.30 -1.23 14.22
C ARG A 50 2.99 -2.27 15.28
N ASN A 51 1.86 -2.95 15.16
CA ASN A 51 1.41 -3.95 16.13
C ASN A 51 1.77 -5.39 15.74
N ALA A 52 2.32 -5.60 14.54
CA ALA A 52 2.90 -6.89 14.18
C ALA A 52 4.11 -7.15 15.09
N SER A 53 4.20 -8.37 15.62
CA SER A 53 5.41 -8.79 16.35
C SER A 53 6.62 -8.67 15.43
N LYS A 54 7.77 -8.28 15.99
CA LYS A 54 9.03 -8.19 15.24
C LYS A 54 9.31 -9.55 14.58
N LEU A 55 9.87 -9.54 13.37
CA LEU A 55 10.39 -10.77 12.78
C LEU A 55 11.49 -11.30 13.70
N SER A 56 11.30 -12.52 14.20
CA SER A 56 12.33 -13.23 14.94
C SER A 56 13.00 -14.17 13.95
N ALA A 57 14.18 -13.78 13.48
CA ALA A 57 15.00 -14.61 12.62
C ALA A 57 16.26 -15.03 13.39
N GLU A 58 16.73 -16.25 13.14
CA GLU A 58 18.06 -16.64 13.59
C GLU A 58 19.10 -15.86 12.77
N VAL A 59 20.02 -15.19 13.47
CA VAL A 59 21.03 -14.30 12.88
C VAL A 59 22.40 -14.91 13.13
N ARG A 60 23.21 -14.99 12.07
CA ARG A 60 24.60 -15.41 12.11
C ARG A 60 25.52 -14.20 11.92
N GLU A 61 26.63 -14.17 12.65
CA GLU A 61 27.69 -13.19 12.39
C GLU A 61 28.64 -13.74 11.32
N GLU A 62 28.84 -12.95 10.26
CA GLU A 62 29.82 -13.22 9.21
C GLU A 62 30.84 -12.09 9.16
N VAL A 63 32.07 -12.39 8.74
CA VAL A 63 33.08 -11.36 8.49
C VAL A 63 32.62 -10.50 7.32
N ASP A 64 32.60 -9.19 7.51
CA ASP A 64 32.19 -8.21 6.50
C ASP A 64 33.34 -7.95 5.51
N PRO A 65 33.24 -8.41 4.25
CA PRO A 65 34.29 -8.19 3.25
C PRO A 65 34.42 -6.73 2.81
N GLY A 66 33.45 -5.85 3.14
CA GLY A 66 33.47 -4.42 2.84
C GLY A 66 33.80 -3.51 4.02
N GLY A 67 33.93 -4.07 5.23
CA GLY A 67 34.16 -3.28 6.44
C GLY A 67 35.60 -2.79 6.54
N GLN A 68 35.77 -1.49 6.79
CA GLN A 68 37.07 -0.93 7.16
C GLN A 68 37.20 -0.96 8.69
N SER A 69 38.12 -1.77 9.22
CA SER A 69 38.47 -1.68 10.64
C SER A 69 39.59 -0.66 10.85
N MET A 70 39.45 0.20 11.85
CA MET A 70 40.57 1.03 12.33
C MET A 70 41.62 0.21 13.09
N PHE A 71 41.28 -1.00 13.53
CA PHE A 71 42.15 -1.89 14.27
C PHE A 71 42.52 -3.11 13.43
N ARG A 72 43.82 -3.36 13.32
CA ARG A 72 44.43 -4.41 12.48
C ARG A 72 43.99 -5.84 12.84
N ASP A 73 43.51 -6.07 14.07
CA ASP A 73 43.19 -7.40 14.60
C ASP A 73 41.68 -7.67 14.78
N ALA A 74 40.81 -6.69 14.53
CA ALA A 74 39.37 -6.88 14.58
C ALA A 74 38.82 -6.93 13.15
N ALA A 75 38.55 -8.13 12.64
CA ALA A 75 37.81 -8.27 11.39
C ALA A 75 36.38 -7.74 11.62
N PRO A 76 35.91 -6.74 10.87
CA PRO A 76 34.56 -6.22 11.04
C PRO A 76 33.56 -7.35 10.76
N THR A 77 32.57 -7.50 11.63
CA THR A 77 31.51 -8.50 11.47
C THR A 77 30.19 -7.84 11.11
N ARG A 78 29.40 -8.52 10.27
CA ARG A 78 28.02 -8.15 9.94
C ARG A 78 27.08 -9.25 10.36
N ARG A 79 25.88 -8.85 10.76
CA ARG A 79 24.77 -9.76 11.06
C ARG A 79 24.05 -10.14 9.78
N VAL A 80 23.91 -11.44 9.52
CA VAL A 80 23.28 -12.01 8.34
C VAL A 80 22.19 -12.97 8.76
N ALA A 81 21.06 -12.97 8.08
CA ALA A 81 20.00 -13.96 8.33
C ALA A 81 20.53 -15.39 8.06
N ALA A 82 20.37 -16.30 9.03
CA ALA A 82 20.83 -17.69 8.90
C ALA A 82 20.04 -18.46 7.82
N ASP A 83 18.73 -18.17 7.70
CA ASP A 83 17.88 -18.66 6.61
C ASP A 83 17.18 -17.48 5.89
N PRO A 84 17.79 -16.93 4.82
CA PRO A 84 17.20 -15.82 4.08
C PRO A 84 15.89 -16.19 3.36
N VAL A 85 15.64 -17.48 3.08
CA VAL A 85 14.42 -17.94 2.39
C VAL A 85 13.26 -17.95 3.37
N ALA A 86 13.45 -18.50 4.57
CA ALA A 86 12.42 -18.48 5.61
C ALA A 86 12.08 -17.06 6.05
N VAL A 87 13.08 -16.18 6.19
CA VAL A 87 12.86 -14.76 6.54
C VAL A 87 12.04 -14.04 5.47
N ARG A 88 12.34 -14.27 4.19
CA ARG A 88 11.54 -13.70 3.08
C ARG A 88 10.10 -14.21 3.12
N ALA A 89 9.89 -15.52 3.35
CA ALA A 89 8.55 -16.10 3.40
C ALA A 89 7.71 -15.54 4.57
N ASP A 90 8.28 -15.44 5.77
CA ASP A 90 7.58 -14.88 6.94
C ASP A 90 7.31 -13.36 6.76
N HIS A 91 8.28 -12.62 6.21
CA HIS A 91 8.09 -11.20 5.91
C HIS A 91 6.95 -10.98 4.89
N VAL A 92 6.90 -11.79 3.83
CA VAL A 92 5.81 -11.74 2.85
C VAL A 92 4.46 -12.05 3.50
N ALA A 93 4.38 -13.12 4.29
CA ALA A 93 3.14 -13.54 4.95
C ALA A 93 2.57 -12.44 5.86
N ARG A 94 3.42 -11.80 6.65
CA ARG A 94 3.03 -10.71 7.57
C ARG A 94 2.63 -9.43 6.83
N ARG A 95 3.19 -9.18 5.65
CA ARG A 95 2.95 -7.95 4.87
C ARG A 95 1.79 -8.08 3.88
N TYR A 96 1.41 -9.29 3.50
CA TYR A 96 0.36 -9.53 2.51
C TYR A 96 -1.00 -8.99 2.96
N THR A 97 -1.41 -9.28 4.20
CA THR A 97 -2.69 -8.82 4.78
C THR A 97 -2.82 -7.30 4.81
N PRO A 98 -1.90 -6.53 5.43
CA PRO A 98 -2.00 -5.07 5.44
C PRO A 98 -1.85 -4.47 4.04
N PHE A 99 -1.13 -5.12 3.13
CA PHE A 99 -1.00 -4.71 1.73
C PHE A 99 -2.33 -4.84 0.98
N ILE A 100 -3.00 -6.00 1.05
CA ILE A 100 -4.32 -6.21 0.43
C ILE A 100 -5.35 -5.23 1.00
N LEU A 101 -5.39 -5.06 2.32
CA LEU A 101 -6.27 -4.09 2.97
C LEU A 101 -6.04 -2.68 2.45
N SER A 102 -4.76 -2.29 2.27
CA SER A 102 -4.42 -0.99 1.71
C SER A 102 -4.88 -0.80 0.27
N LEU A 103 -4.76 -1.85 -0.55
CA LEU A 103 -5.19 -1.84 -1.93
C LEU A 103 -6.72 -1.75 -2.03
N ALA A 104 -7.44 -2.56 -1.26
CA ALA A 104 -8.90 -2.54 -1.21
C ALA A 104 -9.44 -1.16 -0.77
N LEU A 105 -8.86 -0.56 0.28
CA LEU A 105 -9.24 0.79 0.73
C LEU A 105 -8.90 1.87 -0.31
N SER A 106 -7.84 1.68 -1.10
CA SER A 106 -7.44 2.61 -2.16
C SER A 106 -8.40 2.59 -3.36
N GLU A 107 -9.19 1.53 -3.53
CA GLU A 107 -10.20 1.41 -4.60
C GLU A 107 -11.51 2.12 -4.27
N VAL A 108 -11.83 2.27 -2.97
CA VAL A 108 -13.09 2.87 -2.51
C VAL A 108 -13.38 4.23 -3.15
N PRO A 109 -12.43 5.19 -3.25
CA PRO A 109 -12.71 6.47 -3.89
C PRO A 109 -13.21 6.34 -5.34
N ALA A 110 -12.70 5.39 -6.14
CA ALA A 110 -13.17 5.20 -7.50
C ALA A 110 -14.59 4.65 -7.57
N ILE A 111 -14.92 3.69 -6.69
CA ILE A 111 -16.30 3.17 -6.53
C ILE A 111 -17.23 4.31 -6.13
N THR A 112 -16.82 5.12 -5.17
CA THR A 112 -17.59 6.27 -4.71
C THR A 112 -17.80 7.31 -5.80
N GLY A 113 -16.78 7.56 -6.64
CA GLY A 113 -16.91 8.42 -7.82
C GLY A 113 -17.93 7.90 -8.84
N LEU A 114 -17.96 6.59 -9.07
CA LEU A 114 -18.94 5.93 -9.93
C LEU A 114 -20.36 6.03 -9.36
N VAL A 115 -20.53 5.74 -8.06
CA VAL A 115 -21.84 5.85 -7.39
C VAL A 115 -22.32 7.30 -7.43
N SER A 116 -21.47 8.27 -7.08
CA SER A 116 -21.81 9.69 -7.16
C SER A 116 -22.22 10.14 -8.57
N TRP A 117 -21.63 9.56 -9.62
CA TRP A 117 -22.03 9.85 -11.00
C TRP A 117 -23.46 9.37 -11.32
N MET A 118 -23.85 8.21 -10.78
CA MET A 118 -25.15 7.58 -10.99
C MET A 118 -26.26 8.16 -10.11
N SER A 119 -25.95 8.54 -8.87
CA SER A 119 -26.95 8.82 -7.83
C SER A 119 -27.01 10.27 -7.37
N SER A 120 -26.20 11.17 -7.94
CA SER A 120 -26.15 12.56 -7.50
C SER A 120 -25.86 13.51 -8.69
N PRO A 121 -26.31 14.78 -8.64
CA PRO A 121 -26.05 15.76 -9.70
C PRO A 121 -24.59 16.27 -9.73
N VAL A 122 -23.64 15.49 -9.22
CA VAL A 122 -22.23 15.86 -9.15
C VAL A 122 -21.65 16.00 -10.58
N PRO A 123 -20.83 17.04 -10.85
CA PRO A 123 -20.17 17.19 -12.13
C PRO A 123 -19.27 16.01 -12.45
N ARG A 124 -19.25 15.58 -13.72
CA ARG A 124 -18.42 14.46 -14.20
C ARG A 124 -16.96 14.59 -13.78
N ALA A 125 -16.42 15.81 -13.86
CA ALA A 125 -15.04 16.10 -13.50
C ALA A 125 -14.72 15.72 -12.04
N ALA A 126 -15.63 16.02 -11.09
CA ALA A 126 -15.43 15.69 -9.68
C ALA A 126 -15.44 14.17 -9.44
N CYS A 127 -16.29 13.42 -10.13
CA CYS A 127 -16.30 11.96 -10.09
C CYS A 127 -14.98 11.36 -10.63
N LEU A 128 -14.47 11.92 -11.75
CA LEU A 128 -13.20 11.48 -12.33
C LEU A 128 -11.99 11.81 -11.44
N VAL A 129 -12.03 12.90 -10.68
CA VAL A 129 -11.00 13.21 -9.69
C VAL A 129 -10.90 12.10 -8.64
N LEU A 130 -12.03 11.53 -8.20
CA LEU A 130 -12.02 10.41 -7.25
C LEU A 130 -11.45 9.13 -7.86
N VAL A 131 -11.72 8.86 -9.15
CA VAL A 131 -11.08 7.75 -9.88
C VAL A 131 -9.57 7.97 -10.04
N ALA A 132 -9.15 9.19 -10.36
CA ALA A 132 -7.75 9.55 -10.46
C ALA A 132 -7.04 9.43 -9.10
N LEU A 133 -7.67 9.88 -8.02
CA LEU A 133 -7.17 9.72 -6.65
C LEU A 133 -6.96 8.24 -6.31
N SER A 134 -7.96 7.40 -6.55
CA SER A 134 -7.85 5.96 -6.33
C SER A 134 -6.71 5.33 -7.14
N THR A 135 -6.58 5.70 -8.42
CA THR A 135 -5.50 5.22 -9.28
C THR A 135 -4.13 5.63 -8.75
N ALA A 136 -3.98 6.88 -8.33
CA ALA A 136 -2.75 7.39 -7.71
C ALA A 136 -2.42 6.64 -6.41
N LEU A 137 -3.42 6.42 -5.54
CA LEU A 137 -3.26 5.65 -4.30
C LEU A 137 -2.80 4.22 -4.57
N ILE A 138 -3.41 3.52 -5.54
CA ILE A 138 -3.02 2.17 -5.92
C ILE A 138 -1.57 2.15 -6.43
N LEU A 139 -1.19 3.09 -7.32
CA LEU A 139 0.17 3.17 -7.84
C LEU A 139 1.21 3.43 -6.76
N MET A 140 0.92 4.30 -5.79
CA MET A 140 1.82 4.60 -4.67
C MET A 140 2.06 3.39 -3.76
N ARG A 141 1.18 2.39 -3.78
CA ARG A 141 1.26 1.23 -2.87
C ARG A 141 2.16 0.12 -3.38
N PHE A 142 2.39 0.02 -4.68
CA PHE A 142 3.28 -1.00 -5.21
C PHE A 142 4.72 -0.69 -4.78
N PRO A 143 5.30 -1.52 -3.90
CA PRO A 143 6.62 -1.28 -3.38
C PRO A 143 7.66 -1.68 -4.42
N SER A 144 8.76 -0.91 -4.50
CA SER A 144 9.94 -1.35 -5.24
C SER A 144 10.61 -2.52 -4.50
N VAL A 145 11.23 -3.44 -5.23
CA VAL A 145 11.99 -4.57 -4.67
C VAL A 145 13.03 -4.08 -3.66
N THR A 146 13.67 -2.93 -3.95
CA THR A 146 14.64 -2.27 -3.06
C THR A 146 14.04 -1.84 -1.73
N ARG A 147 12.83 -1.25 -1.72
CA ARG A 147 12.14 -0.84 -0.49
C ARG A 147 11.68 -2.04 0.34
N TRP A 148 11.34 -3.15 -0.32
CA TRP A 148 10.97 -4.39 0.36
C TRP A 148 12.15 -5.03 1.08
N ARG A 149 13.31 -5.11 0.42
CA ARG A 149 14.52 -5.64 1.05
C ARG A 149 14.95 -4.81 2.26
N ALA A 150 15.02 -3.49 2.10
CA ALA A 150 15.45 -2.59 3.17
C ALA A 150 14.54 -2.67 4.42
N ASP A 151 13.23 -2.79 4.24
CA ASP A 151 12.30 -2.89 5.36
C ASP A 151 12.36 -4.27 6.05
N ALA A 152 12.64 -5.34 5.31
CA ALA A 152 12.88 -6.65 5.89
C ALA A 152 14.18 -6.68 6.71
N GLU A 153 15.27 -6.13 6.17
CA GLU A 153 16.56 -6.00 6.84
C GLU A 153 16.46 -5.15 8.12
N GLN A 154 15.68 -4.06 8.10
CA GLN A 154 15.42 -3.23 9.28
C GLN A 154 14.63 -3.96 10.38
N GLN A 155 13.74 -4.89 10.02
CA GLN A 155 12.94 -5.64 11.01
C GLN A 155 13.73 -6.74 11.71
N ILE A 156 14.73 -7.31 11.04
CA ILE A 156 15.58 -8.39 11.57
C ILE A 156 16.92 -7.90 12.12
N ASP A 157 17.25 -6.61 11.91
CA ASP A 157 18.55 -6.02 12.26
C ASP A 157 19.75 -6.81 11.70
N ALA A 158 19.58 -7.30 10.47
CA ALA A 158 20.53 -8.17 9.77
C ALA A 158 20.36 -8.04 8.25
N VAL A 159 21.43 -8.31 7.50
CA VAL A 159 21.44 -8.28 6.04
C VAL A 159 20.85 -9.58 5.50
N ILE A 160 20.03 -9.49 4.46
CA ILE A 160 19.52 -10.66 3.71
C ILE A 160 20.35 -10.72 2.43
N PRO A 161 21.22 -11.73 2.20
CA PRO A 161 22.05 -11.82 1.00
C PRO A 161 21.23 -11.85 -0.30
#